data_AF-A0A8J3QDQ9-F1
#
_entry.id   AF-A0A8J3QDQ9-F1
#
_cell.length_a   1.000
_cell.length_b   1.000
_cell.length_c   1.000
_cell.angle_alpha   90.00
_cell.angle_beta   90.00
_cell.angle_gamma   90.00
#
_symmetry.space_group_name_H-M   'P 1'
#
loop_
_entity.id
_entity.type
_entity.pdbx_description
1 polymer ?
#
loop_
_entity_poly.entity_id
_entity_poly.type
_entity_poly.pdbx_seq_one_letter_code
_entity_poly.pdbx_strand_id
1 'polypeptide(L)'
;MPAGQEIEWYFADPTPSAMVVPVTEDGNVVLVKQYRHNLKKDTLELPAGIVSADEPTVDAALRELVEETGYILAEGGSLYPLGSYYALPSET
;
A
#
# COMPACT_ATOMS: atom_id res chain seq x y z
N MET A 1 18.92 24.14 5.28
CA MET A 1 17.77 25.00 4.88
C MET A 1 18.26 26.18 4.03
N PRO A 2 17.45 26.77 3.12
CA PRO A 2 17.85 27.87 2.23
C PRO A 2 18.49 29.10 2.92
N ALA A 3 18.31 29.24 4.24
CA ALA A 3 18.88 30.31 5.06
C ALA A 3 20.16 29.92 5.85
N GLY A 4 20.79 28.78 5.56
CA GLY A 4 21.99 28.32 6.30
C GLY A 4 21.73 27.87 7.74
N GLN A 5 20.46 27.73 8.11
CA GLN A 5 20.04 27.31 9.44
C GLN A 5 20.21 25.80 9.60
N GLU A 6 20.82 25.40 10.72
CA GLU A 6 20.80 24.03 11.21
C GLU A 6 19.50 23.78 11.98
N ILE A 7 18.88 22.64 11.69
CA ILE A 7 17.66 22.16 12.34
C ILE A 7 17.85 20.69 12.67
N GLU A 8 17.40 20.29 13.85
CA GLU A 8 17.32 18.90 14.22
C GLU A 8 16.03 18.31 13.62
N TRP A 9 16.14 17.16 12.96
CA TRP A 9 15.03 16.53 12.26
C TRP A 9 14.98 15.04 12.55
N TYR A 10 13.77 14.52 12.74
CA TYR A 10 13.54 13.09 12.95
C TYR A 10 12.89 12.52 11.69
N PHE A 11 13.52 11.50 11.11
CA PHE A 11 12.95 10.75 10.00
C PHE A 11 12.62 9.33 10.46
N ALA A 12 11.50 8.81 9.97
CA ALA A 12 11.18 7.39 10.05
C ALA A 12 11.30 6.81 8.64
N ASP A 13 12.01 5.68 8.51
CA ASP A 13 12.16 4.95 7.25
C ASP A 13 11.48 3.58 7.40
N PRO A 14 10.16 3.51 7.17
CA PRO A 14 9.42 2.27 7.31
C PRO A 14 9.73 1.32 6.16
N THR A 15 9.61 0.02 6.42
CA THR A 15 9.68 -0.99 5.35
C THR A 15 8.64 -0.67 4.27
N PRO A 16 9.01 -0.72 2.97
CA PRO A 16 8.07 -0.47 1.89
C PRO A 16 6.88 -1.43 1.92
N SER A 17 5.74 -0.95 1.44
CA SER A 17 4.52 -1.74 1.27
C SER A 17 4.02 -1.63 -0.16
N ALA A 18 3.41 -2.71 -0.64
CA ALA A 18 2.71 -2.75 -1.91
C ALA A 18 1.20 -2.65 -1.66
N MET A 19 0.49 -1.97 -2.56
CA MET A 19 -0.96 -1.78 -2.50
C MET A 19 -1.54 -2.01 -3.89
N VAL A 20 -2.73 -2.60 -3.97
CA VAL A 20 -3.42 -2.85 -5.23
C VAL A 20 -4.84 -2.28 -5.20
N VAL A 21 -5.30 -1.80 -6.35
CA VAL A 21 -6.71 -1.43 -6.59
C VAL A 21 -7.34 -2.51 -7.47
N PRO A 22 -7.84 -3.60 -6.88
CA PRO A 22 -8.48 -4.67 -7.63
C PRO A 22 -9.86 -4.21 -8.12
N VAL A 23 -10.11 -4.38 -9.42
CA VAL A 23 -11.40 -4.09 -10.05
C VAL A 23 -11.97 -5.40 -10.58
N THR A 24 -13.17 -5.77 -10.15
CA THR A 24 -13.85 -6.98 -10.61
C THR A 24 -14.43 -6.79 -12.02
N GLU A 25 -14.84 -7.87 -12.68
CA GLU A 25 -15.49 -7.82 -13.99
C GLU A 25 -16.75 -6.94 -14.00
N ASP A 26 -17.48 -6.89 -12.87
CA ASP A 26 -18.65 -6.02 -12.67
C ASP A 26 -18.28 -4.54 -12.42
N GLY A 27 -17.00 -4.19 -12.41
CA GLY A 27 -16.51 -2.83 -12.18
C GLY A 27 -16.45 -2.42 -10.70
N ASN A 28 -16.55 -3.37 -9.77
CA ASN A 28 -16.49 -3.08 -8.33
C ASN A 28 -15.04 -3.07 -7.83
N VAL A 29 -14.74 -2.21 -6.86
CA VAL A 29 -13.44 -2.20 -6.18
C VAL A 29 -13.50 -3.09 -4.95
N VAL A 30 -12.56 -4.03 -4.83
CA VAL A 30 -12.46 -4.88 -3.64
C VAL A 30 -11.67 -4.14 -2.55
N LEU A 31 -12.25 -4.08 -1.35
CA LEU A 31 -11.65 -3.49 -0.16
C LEU A 31 -11.60 -4.52 0.96
N VAL A 32 -10.65 -4.36 1.86
CA VAL A 32 -10.53 -5.14 3.09
C VAL A 32 -11.02 -4.32 4.27
N LYS A 33 -11.62 -4.99 5.24
CA LYS A 33 -12.02 -4.38 6.51
C LYS A 33 -10.99 -4.75 7.57
N GLN A 34 -10.21 -3.77 8.03
CA GLN A 34 -9.14 -3.98 9.00
C GLN A 34 -9.39 -3.19 10.29
N TYR A 35 -9.16 -3.80 11.45
CA TYR A 35 -9.22 -3.09 12.73
C TYR A 35 -7.90 -2.35 12.99
N ARG A 36 -7.95 -1.03 13.03
CA ARG A 36 -6.78 -0.18 13.33
C ARG A 36 -6.74 0.12 14.82
N HIS A 37 -5.81 -0.52 15.55
CA HIS A 37 -5.67 -0.38 17.00
C HIS A 37 -5.55 1.09 17.46
N ASN A 38 -4.74 1.89 16.77
CA ASN A 38 -4.54 3.32 17.07
C ASN A 38 -5.82 4.14 16.94
N LEU A 39 -6.72 3.73 16.05
CA LEU A 39 -8.00 4.41 15.81
C LEU A 39 -9.16 3.77 16.58
N LYS A 40 -8.93 2.60 17.20
CA LYS A 40 -9.94 1.78 17.88
C LYS A 40 -11.21 1.56 17.06
N LYS A 41 -11.05 1.41 15.74
CA LYS A 41 -12.16 1.25 14.81
C LYS A 41 -11.75 0.40 13.63
N ASP A 42 -12.76 -0.13 12.96
CA ASP A 42 -12.60 -0.74 11.66
C ASP A 42 -12.46 0.34 10.59
N THR A 43 -11.53 0.15 9.66
CA THR A 43 -11.32 0.95 8.46
C THR A 43 -11.57 0.09 7.23
N LEU A 44 -12.00 0.73 6.14
CA LEU A 44 -12.01 0.12 4.82
C LEU A 44 -10.74 0.57 4.09
N GLU A 45 -9.99 -0.39 3.58
CA GLU A 45 -8.68 -0.17 3.00
C GLU A 45 -8.51 -0.98 1.72
N LEU A 46 -7.56 -0.57 0.89
CA LEU A 46 -7.13 -1.37 -0.25
C LEU A 46 -6.27 -2.53 0.27
N PRO A 47 -6.32 -3.71 -0.39
CA PRO A 47 -5.41 -4.79 -0.06
C PRO A 47 -3.96 -4.32 -0.19
N ALA A 48 -3.19 -4.50 0.88
CA ALA A 48 -1.85 -3.96 0.96
C ALA A 48 -1.04 -4.65 2.06
N GLY A 49 0.27 -4.75 1.85
CA GLY A 49 1.15 -5.35 2.85
C GLY A 49 2.62 -5.08 2.58
N ILE A 50 3.46 -5.59 3.48
CA ILE A 50 4.91 -5.35 3.46
C ILE A 50 5.54 -6.08 2.27
N VAL A 51 6.42 -5.38 1.57
CA VAL A 51 7.25 -6.01 0.52
C VAL A 51 8.39 -6.77 1.20
N SER A 52 8.49 -8.06 0.92
CA SER A 52 9.57 -8.89 1.47
C SER A 52 10.92 -8.52 0.85
N ALA A 53 12.02 -8.90 1.51
CA ALA A 53 13.35 -8.73 0.93
C ALA A 53 13.43 -9.47 -0.41
N ASP A 54 13.90 -8.75 -1.45
CA ASP A 54 14.04 -9.23 -2.83
C ASP A 54 12.74 -9.56 -3.58
N GLU A 55 11.56 -9.26 -3.01
CA GLU A 55 10.26 -9.45 -3.66
C GLU A 55 9.92 -8.26 -4.58
N PRO A 56 9.59 -8.49 -5.86
CA PRO A 56 9.06 -7.42 -6.70
C PRO A 56 7.75 -6.85 -6.13
N THR A 57 7.61 -5.53 -6.11
CA THR A 57 6.42 -4.86 -5.53
C THR A 57 5.10 -5.33 -6.13
N VAL A 58 5.10 -5.68 -7.42
CA VAL A 58 3.94 -6.24 -8.12
C VAL A 58 3.54 -7.60 -7.53
N ASP A 59 4.53 -8.46 -7.28
CA ASP A 59 4.28 -9.80 -6.75
C ASP A 59 3.77 -9.72 -5.32
N ALA A 60 4.33 -8.81 -4.51
CA ALA A 60 3.83 -8.50 -3.17
C ALA A 60 2.37 -8.02 -3.20
N ALA A 61 2.03 -7.09 -4.10
CA ALA A 61 0.66 -6.59 -4.24
C ALA A 61 -0.34 -7.71 -4.61
N LEU A 62 0.03 -8.61 -5.53
CA LEU A 62 -0.81 -9.74 -5.92
C LEU A 62 -0.91 -10.80 -4.82
N ARG A 63 0.17 -11.05 -4.09
CA ARG A 63 0.19 -11.95 -2.94
C ARG A 63 -0.77 -11.46 -1.85
N GLU A 64 -0.66 -10.21 -1.45
CA GLU A 64 -1.52 -9.61 -0.42
C GLU A 64 -3.00 -9.58 -0.85
N LEU A 65 -3.29 -9.34 -2.14
CA LEU A 65 -4.65 -9.48 -2.67
C LEU A 65 -5.23 -10.87 -2.38
N VAL A 66 -4.47 -11.92 -2.66
CA VAL A 66 -4.91 -13.31 -2.43
C VAL A 66 -5.05 -13.59 -0.94
N GLU A 67 -4.06 -13.21 -0.13
CA GLU A 67 -4.05 -13.48 1.31
C GLU A 67 -5.22 -12.80 2.03
N GLU A 68 -5.53 -11.56 1.69
CA GLU A 68 -6.54 -10.78 2.41
C GLU A 68 -7.96 -10.91 1.85
N THR A 69 -8.11 -11.25 0.57
CA THR A 69 -9.42 -11.25 -0.10
C THR A 69 -9.77 -12.54 -0.83
N GLY A 70 -8.78 -13.39 -1.13
CA GLY A 70 -8.94 -14.58 -1.96
C GLY A 70 -9.12 -14.30 -3.47
N TYR A 71 -9.13 -13.03 -3.90
CA TYR A 71 -9.19 -12.69 -5.33
C TYR A 71 -7.83 -12.90 -5.99
N ILE A 72 -7.88 -13.30 -7.26
CA ILE A 72 -6.70 -13.43 -8.12
C ILE A 72 -6.85 -12.53 -9.34
N LEU A 73 -5.71 -12.17 -9.95
CA LEU A 73 -5.75 -11.57 -11.27
C LEU A 73 -6.35 -12.58 -12.26
N ALA A 74 -7.40 -12.17 -12.96
CA ALA A 74 -8.06 -13.02 -13.95
C ALA A 74 -7.12 -13.37 -15.12
N GLU A 75 -7.38 -14.48 -15.79
CA GLU A 75 -6.69 -14.81 -17.04
C GLU A 75 -6.93 -13.71 -18.08
N GLY A 76 -5.86 -13.16 -18.66
CA GLY A 76 -5.93 -12.00 -19.55
C GLY A 76 -6.19 -10.65 -18.83
N GLY A 77 -6.28 -10.66 -17.50
CA GLY A 77 -6.33 -9.47 -16.68
C GLY A 77 -5.07 -8.62 -16.85
N SER A 78 -5.22 -7.31 -16.66
CA SER A 78 -4.12 -6.34 -16.81
C SER A 78 -3.74 -5.75 -15.46
N LEU A 79 -2.45 -5.51 -15.27
CA LEU A 79 -1.91 -4.79 -14.12
C LEU A 79 -1.19 -3.54 -14.59
N TYR A 80 -1.50 -2.40 -13.98
CA TYR A 80 -0.95 -1.10 -14.35
C TYR A 80 -0.22 -0.48 -13.15
N PRO A 81 1.09 -0.19 -13.25
CA PRO A 81 1.80 0.53 -12.21
C PRO A 81 1.28 1.98 -12.11
N LEU A 82 0.79 2.37 -10.93
CA LEU A 82 0.32 3.74 -10.68
C LEU A 82 1.44 4.66 -10.15
N GLY A 83 2.54 4.09 -9.65
CA GLY A 83 3.67 4.81 -9.08
C GLY A 83 3.93 4.45 -7.62
N SER A 84 4.75 5.26 -6.96
CA SER A 84 5.09 5.11 -5.54
C SER A 84 5.04 6.47 -4.83
N TYR A 85 4.75 6.44 -3.53
CA TYR A 85 4.70 7.64 -2.69
C TYR A 85 5.11 7.30 -1.25
N TYR A 86 5.57 8.29 -0.50
CA TYR A 86 5.78 8.16 0.95
C TYR A 86 4.44 8.41 1.65
N ALA A 87 3.96 7.42 2.42
CA ALA A 87 2.66 7.51 3.10
C ALA A 87 2.66 8.48 4.29
N LEU A 88 3.83 8.77 4.85
CA LEU A 88 4.05 9.78 5.88
C LEU A 88 5.02 10.83 5.34
N PRO A 89 4.62 11.63 4.32
CA PRO A 89 5.43 12.74 3.92
C PRO A 89 5.39 13.75 5.06
N SER A 90 6.56 14.26 5.45
CA SER A 90 6.60 15.31 6.44
C SER A 90 5.95 16.59 5.92
N GLU A 91 5.13 17.22 6.76
CA GLU A 91 4.86 18.65 6.59
C GLU A 91 6.02 19.44 7.20
N THR A 92 6.44 20.49 6.50
CA THR A 92 7.58 21.35 6.84
C THR A 92 7.31 22.20 8.07
#